data_AF-A0A059L8W6-F1
#
_entry.id   AF-A0A059L8W6-F1
#
_cell.length_a   1.000
_cell.length_b   1.000
_cell.length_c   1.000
_cell.angle_alpha   90.00
_cell.angle_beta   90.00
_cell.angle_gamma   90.00
#
_symmetry.space_group_name_H-M   'P 1'
#
loop_
_entity.id
_entity.type
_entity.pdbx_description
1 polymer ?
#
loop_
_entity_poly.entity_id
_entity_poly.type
_entity_poly.pdbx_seq_one_letter_code
_entity_poly.pdbx_strand_id
1 'polypeptide(L)'
;MINQWQAGEIIALVRHTERCDRSTNPCLGPADGITRVGSDAAAAVGQGFQRLGMDQTDVLSSPVTRTAQTSHSMFGKDAMTQEWLASCGKTLRNDVVAHKRAQHNLVLVTHSGCISDFEAQTGFKHSASSEYGSSLFVRIDANGQLQVLGILNAGDWHSLFKDPRIKQ
;
A
#
# COMPACT_ATOMS: atom_id res chain seq x y z
N MET A 1 -0.48 15.59 3.68
CA MET A 1 -0.93 14.30 3.13
C MET A 1 -2.39 14.39 2.66
N ILE A 2 -3.34 14.80 3.50
CA ILE A 2 -4.77 14.85 3.11
C ILE A 2 -5.05 15.74 1.89
N ASN A 3 -4.52 16.97 1.84
CA ASN A 3 -4.73 17.83 0.67
C ASN A 3 -4.16 17.20 -0.62
N GLN A 4 -3.01 16.53 -0.54
CA GLN A 4 -2.42 15.82 -1.68
C GLN A 4 -3.27 14.60 -2.08
N TRP A 5 -3.84 13.90 -1.10
CA TRP A 5 -4.76 12.79 -1.35
C TRP A 5 -6.03 13.27 -2.06
N GLN A 6 -6.64 14.36 -1.60
CA GLN A 6 -7.81 14.96 -2.26
C GLN A 6 -7.51 15.45 -3.69
N ALA A 7 -6.27 15.86 -3.95
CA ALA A 7 -5.81 16.24 -5.29
C ALA A 7 -5.45 15.04 -6.19
N GLY A 8 -5.49 13.81 -5.67
CA GLY A 8 -5.09 12.62 -6.41
C GLY A 8 -3.58 12.54 -6.69
N GLU A 9 -2.75 13.13 -5.83
CA GLU A 9 -1.29 13.20 -5.98
C GLU A 9 -0.54 12.09 -5.24
N ILE A 10 -1.25 11.13 -4.63
CA ILE A 10 -0.63 10.13 -3.75
C ILE A 10 -0.54 8.76 -4.41
N ILE A 11 0.61 8.12 -4.22
CA ILE A 11 0.81 6.68 -4.39
C ILE A 11 1.04 6.09 -2.99
N ALA A 12 0.39 4.97 -2.68
CA ALA A 12 0.59 4.22 -1.45
C ALA A 12 1.00 2.78 -1.77
N LEU A 13 2.22 2.39 -1.40
CA LEU A 13 2.68 0.99 -1.51
C LEU A 13 2.39 0.29 -0.18
N VAL A 14 1.51 -0.69 -0.20
CA VAL A 14 1.05 -1.43 0.97
C VAL A 14 1.71 -2.80 0.98
N ARG A 15 2.44 -3.14 2.05
CA ARG A 15 2.91 -4.51 2.24
C ARG A 15 1.72 -5.41 2.57
N HIS A 16 1.66 -6.59 1.96
CA HIS A 16 0.70 -7.62 2.37
C HIS A 16 0.73 -7.87 3.90
N THR A 17 -0.36 -8.34 4.47
CA THR A 17 -0.44 -8.63 5.91
C THR A 17 0.13 -10.00 6.28
N GLU A 18 0.04 -10.40 7.54
CA GLU A 18 0.67 -11.62 8.06
C GLU A 18 0.34 -12.85 7.20
N ARG A 19 1.40 -13.54 6.75
CA ARG A 19 1.32 -14.71 5.88
C ARG A 19 1.24 -16.02 6.67
N CYS A 20 0.57 -17.00 6.08
CA CYS A 20 0.33 -18.32 6.66
C CYS A 20 1.59 -19.17 6.84
N ASP A 21 2.42 -19.28 5.81
CA ASP A 21 3.66 -20.08 5.77
C ASP A 21 4.74 -19.66 6.79
N ARG A 22 4.52 -18.58 7.55
CA ARG A 22 5.43 -18.09 8.60
C ARG A 22 4.75 -17.79 9.93
N SER A 23 3.55 -18.34 10.14
CA SER A 23 2.76 -18.10 11.35
C SER A 23 2.13 -19.40 11.86
N THR A 24 1.84 -19.43 13.16
CA THR A 24 1.00 -20.47 13.78
C THR A 24 -0.46 -20.07 13.86
N ASN A 25 -0.80 -18.83 13.47
CA ASN A 25 -2.18 -18.36 13.45
C ASN A 25 -3.02 -19.11 12.38
N PRO A 26 -4.33 -19.28 12.60
CA PRO A 26 -5.20 -19.91 11.62
C PRO A 26 -5.16 -19.20 10.27
N CYS A 27 -5.05 -19.98 9.20
CA CYS A 27 -5.13 -19.47 7.84
C CYS A 27 -6.54 -19.03 7.46
N LEU A 28 -6.62 -18.01 6.61
CA LEU A 28 -7.87 -17.63 5.96
C LEU A 28 -8.29 -18.67 4.90
N GLY A 29 -7.29 -19.31 4.27
CA GLY A 29 -7.51 -20.35 3.27
C GLY A 29 -6.18 -21.04 2.90
N PRO A 30 -5.66 -20.85 1.67
CA PRO A 30 -4.42 -21.49 1.22
C PRO A 30 -3.19 -21.16 2.08
N ALA A 31 -2.22 -22.08 2.11
CA ALA A 31 -0.99 -21.95 2.90
C ALA A 31 -0.06 -20.80 2.44
N ASP A 32 -0.16 -20.38 1.17
CA ASP A 32 0.57 -19.24 0.60
C ASP A 32 -0.18 -17.90 0.74
N GLY A 33 -1.34 -17.92 1.41
CA GLY A 33 -2.19 -16.77 1.69
C GLY A 33 -1.86 -16.05 3.02
N ILE A 34 -2.85 -15.32 3.53
CA ILE A 34 -2.77 -14.60 4.81
C ILE A 34 -3.50 -15.36 5.95
N THR A 35 -3.10 -15.05 7.18
CA THR A 35 -3.77 -15.54 8.39
C THR A 35 -5.11 -14.80 8.59
N ARG A 36 -5.98 -15.34 9.45
CA ARG A 36 -7.23 -14.65 9.83
C ARG A 36 -6.96 -13.29 10.48
N VAL A 37 -6.00 -13.23 11.40
CA VAL A 37 -5.60 -11.96 12.04
C VAL A 37 -4.94 -11.01 11.03
N GLY A 38 -4.25 -11.53 10.02
CA GLY A 38 -3.76 -10.76 8.89
C GLY A 38 -4.87 -10.16 8.05
N SER A 39 -5.99 -10.87 7.87
CA SER A 39 -7.20 -10.35 7.22
C SER A 39 -7.84 -9.22 8.03
N ASP A 40 -7.93 -9.36 9.35
CA ASP A 40 -8.48 -8.32 10.23
C ASP A 40 -7.60 -7.06 10.21
N ALA A 41 -6.28 -7.23 10.24
CA ALA A 41 -5.33 -6.13 10.08
C ALA A 41 -5.47 -5.45 8.71
N ALA A 42 -5.66 -6.22 7.63
CA ALA A 42 -5.88 -5.68 6.29
C ALA A 42 -7.17 -4.86 6.23
N ALA A 43 -8.25 -5.35 6.84
CA ALA A 43 -9.51 -4.60 6.94
C ALA A 43 -9.33 -3.28 7.72
N ALA A 44 -8.57 -3.27 8.81
CA ALA A 44 -8.27 -2.05 9.57
C ALA A 44 -7.48 -1.02 8.73
N VAL A 45 -6.47 -1.47 7.98
CA VAL A 45 -5.73 -0.62 7.02
C VAL A 45 -6.68 -0.06 5.95
N GLY A 46 -7.55 -0.91 5.41
CA GLY A 46 -8.59 -0.54 4.44
C GLY A 46 -9.55 0.54 4.96
N GLN A 47 -10.01 0.44 6.21
CA GLN A 47 -10.80 1.48 6.87
C GLN A 47 -10.05 2.81 6.97
N GLY A 48 -8.73 2.76 7.19
CA GLY A 48 -7.87 3.94 7.15
C GLY A 48 -7.91 4.64 5.80
N PHE A 49 -7.75 3.89 4.71
CA PHE A 49 -7.88 4.41 3.34
C PHE A 49 -9.29 4.93 3.04
N GLN A 50 -10.34 4.22 3.47
CA GLN A 50 -11.73 4.69 3.30
C GLN A 50 -11.96 6.05 3.96
N ARG A 51 -11.38 6.30 5.15
CA ARG A 51 -11.44 7.60 5.82
C ARG A 51 -10.71 8.72 5.09
N LEU A 52 -9.72 8.40 4.24
CA LEU A 52 -9.09 9.38 3.35
C LEU A 52 -9.98 9.75 2.15
N GLY A 53 -10.93 8.90 1.79
CA GLY A 53 -11.81 9.03 0.63
C GLY A 53 -11.26 8.29 -0.59
N MET A 54 -12.00 7.30 -1.11
CA MET A 54 -11.49 6.39 -2.17
C MET A 54 -12.08 6.67 -3.56
N ASP A 55 -12.86 7.74 -3.73
CA ASP A 55 -13.61 8.01 -4.96
C ASP A 55 -12.72 8.20 -6.19
N GLN A 56 -11.53 8.78 -6.00
CA GLN A 56 -10.52 9.02 -7.04
C GLN A 56 -9.27 8.21 -6.76
N THR A 57 -9.42 6.90 -6.60
CA THR A 57 -8.30 6.00 -6.27
C THR A 57 -8.36 4.73 -7.09
N ASP A 58 -7.27 4.45 -7.81
CA ASP A 58 -7.05 3.16 -8.45
C ASP A 58 -6.35 2.21 -7.46
N VAL A 59 -6.76 0.94 -7.44
CA VAL A 59 -6.16 -0.10 -6.58
C VAL A 59 -5.65 -1.24 -7.46
N LEU A 60 -4.36 -1.55 -7.32
CA LEU A 60 -3.70 -2.67 -7.96
C LEU A 60 -3.06 -3.58 -6.92
N SER A 61 -2.94 -4.86 -7.22
CA SER A 61 -2.23 -5.81 -6.37
C SER A 61 -1.29 -6.69 -7.18
N SER A 62 -0.27 -7.25 -6.54
CA SER A 62 0.42 -8.39 -7.14
C SER A 62 -0.55 -9.60 -7.25
N PRO A 63 -0.37 -10.50 -8.22
CA PRO A 63 -1.21 -11.69 -8.39
C PRO A 63 -1.02 -12.76 -7.31
N VAL A 64 -0.01 -12.61 -6.44
CA VAL A 64 0.29 -13.59 -5.40
C VAL A 64 -0.85 -13.65 -4.37
N THR A 65 -1.23 -14.86 -3.94
CA THR A 65 -2.38 -15.12 -3.05
C THR A 65 -2.46 -14.17 -1.85
N ARG A 66 -1.35 -13.98 -1.11
CA ARG A 66 -1.31 -13.08 0.05
C ARG A 66 -1.58 -11.61 -0.26
N THR A 67 -1.14 -11.08 -1.40
CA THR A 67 -1.44 -9.69 -1.79
C THR A 67 -2.85 -9.54 -2.30
N ALA A 68 -3.35 -10.54 -3.05
CA ALA A 68 -4.74 -10.55 -3.50
C ALA A 68 -5.70 -10.59 -2.32
N GLN A 69 -5.49 -11.50 -1.36
CA GLN A 69 -6.29 -11.58 -0.13
C GLN A 69 -6.18 -10.32 0.74
N THR A 70 -4.97 -9.75 0.89
CA THR A 70 -4.81 -8.48 1.61
C THR A 70 -5.64 -7.37 0.95
N SER A 71 -5.55 -7.24 -0.37
CA SER A 71 -6.27 -6.20 -1.11
C SER A 71 -7.79 -6.39 -1.02
N HIS A 72 -8.26 -7.64 -1.15
CA HIS A 72 -9.66 -7.99 -0.96
C HIS A 72 -10.15 -7.60 0.45
N SER A 73 -9.43 -7.99 1.50
CA SER A 73 -9.80 -7.67 2.88
C SER A 73 -9.78 -6.16 3.17
N MET A 74 -8.90 -5.39 2.51
CA MET A 74 -8.88 -3.93 2.63
C MET A 74 -10.11 -3.26 2.01
N PHE A 75 -10.57 -3.73 0.85
CA PHE A 75 -11.51 -2.96 0.01
C PHE A 75 -12.83 -3.69 -0.30
N GLY A 76 -13.02 -4.90 0.19
CA GLY A 76 -14.23 -5.71 -0.01
C GLY A 76 -14.43 -6.22 -1.44
N LYS A 77 -13.41 -6.08 -2.31
CA LYS A 77 -13.43 -6.53 -3.71
C LYS A 77 -12.00 -6.82 -4.18
N ASP A 78 -11.89 -7.68 -5.17
CA ASP A 78 -10.59 -7.99 -5.76
C ASP A 78 -10.05 -6.80 -6.56
N ALA A 79 -8.79 -6.45 -6.32
CA ALA A 79 -8.08 -5.47 -7.13
C ALA A 79 -7.61 -6.07 -8.46
N MET A 80 -7.37 -5.22 -9.44
CA MET A 80 -6.74 -5.65 -10.69
C MET A 80 -5.30 -6.09 -10.40
N THR A 81 -4.97 -7.31 -10.80
CA THR A 81 -3.64 -7.87 -10.56
C THR A 81 -2.64 -7.43 -11.63
N GLN A 82 -1.41 -7.16 -11.23
CA GLN A 82 -0.32 -6.78 -12.12
C GLN A 82 0.98 -7.51 -11.75
N GLU A 83 1.59 -8.19 -12.73
CA GLU A 83 2.80 -9.01 -12.51
C GLU A 83 4.01 -8.19 -12.01
N TRP A 84 4.13 -6.94 -12.45
CA TRP A 84 5.23 -6.06 -12.04
C TRP A 84 5.23 -5.75 -10.53
N LEU A 85 4.08 -5.89 -9.86
CA LEU A 85 3.96 -5.79 -8.40
C LEU A 85 4.44 -7.06 -7.66
N ALA A 86 4.71 -8.14 -8.37
CA ALA A 86 5.31 -9.37 -7.82
C ALA A 86 6.79 -9.49 -8.19
N SER A 87 7.15 -9.22 -9.45
CA SER A 87 8.54 -9.32 -9.90
C SER A 87 9.44 -8.23 -9.30
N CYS A 88 8.86 -7.07 -8.95
CA CYS A 88 9.62 -5.90 -8.51
C CYS A 88 10.75 -5.56 -9.50
N GLY A 89 11.85 -4.99 -9.01
CA GLY A 89 13.09 -4.81 -9.75
C GLY A 89 13.40 -3.37 -10.10
N LYS A 90 14.46 -3.21 -10.92
CA LYS A 90 15.11 -1.91 -11.20
C LYS A 90 14.21 -0.87 -11.88
N THR A 91 13.07 -1.29 -12.42
CA THR A 91 12.11 -0.42 -13.12
C THR A 91 10.92 -0.03 -12.26
N LEU A 92 10.76 -0.58 -11.05
CA LEU A 92 9.56 -0.43 -10.24
C LEU A 92 9.14 1.03 -10.07
N ARG A 93 10.07 1.96 -9.83
CA ARG A 93 9.78 3.41 -9.79
C ARG A 93 9.08 3.89 -11.05
N ASN A 94 9.60 3.52 -12.22
CA ASN A 94 9.08 3.96 -13.50
C ASN A 94 7.75 3.26 -13.81
N ASP A 95 7.61 1.99 -13.44
CA ASP A 95 6.36 1.24 -13.59
C ASP A 95 5.24 1.89 -12.76
N VAL A 96 5.53 2.29 -11.52
CA VAL A 96 4.61 3.04 -10.66
C VAL A 96 4.17 4.35 -11.32
N VAL A 97 5.12 5.14 -11.86
CA VAL A 97 4.79 6.41 -12.54
C VAL A 97 3.94 6.16 -13.79
N ALA A 98 4.26 5.13 -14.58
CA ALA A 98 3.53 4.81 -15.81
C ALA A 98 2.07 4.37 -15.57
N HIS A 99 1.78 3.76 -14.40
CA HIS A 99 0.44 3.32 -14.04
C HIS A 99 -0.33 4.35 -13.21
N LYS A 100 0.30 5.47 -12.85
CA LYS A 100 -0.34 6.53 -12.06
C LYS A 100 -1.16 7.44 -12.98
N ARG A 101 -2.48 7.37 -12.87
CA ARG A 101 -3.39 8.27 -13.58
C ARG A 101 -3.39 9.67 -12.96
N ALA A 102 -3.47 10.70 -13.79
CA ALA A 102 -3.61 12.08 -13.34
C ALA A 102 -4.88 12.22 -12.47
N GLN A 103 -4.79 13.00 -11.38
CA GLN A 103 -5.90 13.27 -10.45
C GLN A 103 -6.50 12.04 -9.74
N HIS A 104 -5.89 10.86 -9.88
CA HIS A 104 -6.29 9.64 -9.16
C HIS A 104 -5.16 9.19 -8.24
N ASN A 105 -5.43 8.95 -6.96
CA ASN A 105 -4.48 8.24 -6.11
C ASN A 105 -4.27 6.81 -6.62
N LEU A 106 -3.14 6.22 -6.26
CA LEU A 106 -2.81 4.84 -6.64
C LEU A 106 -2.40 4.04 -5.40
N VAL A 107 -3.16 3.01 -5.05
CA VAL A 107 -2.82 2.06 -3.98
C VAL A 107 -2.29 0.76 -4.59
N LEU A 108 -1.11 0.34 -4.15
CA LEU A 108 -0.38 -0.81 -4.68
C LEU A 108 -0.14 -1.83 -3.57
N VAL A 109 -0.85 -2.96 -3.59
CA VAL A 109 -0.66 -4.02 -2.59
C VAL A 109 0.42 -4.99 -3.07
N THR A 110 1.56 -5.01 -2.38
CA THR A 110 2.80 -5.65 -2.81
C THR A 110 3.59 -6.27 -1.62
N HIS A 111 4.90 -6.48 -1.80
CA HIS A 111 5.79 -7.17 -0.88
C HIS A 111 6.85 -6.21 -0.32
N SER A 112 7.44 -6.57 0.81
CA SER A 112 8.52 -5.77 1.42
C SER A 112 9.71 -5.57 0.48
N GLY A 113 10.07 -6.58 -0.31
CA GLY A 113 11.17 -6.47 -1.29
C GLY A 113 10.91 -5.41 -2.37
N CYS A 114 9.69 -5.35 -2.92
CA CYS A 114 9.29 -4.30 -3.86
C CYS A 114 9.38 -2.91 -3.19
N ILE A 115 8.90 -2.78 -1.96
CA ILE A 115 8.96 -1.51 -1.24
C ILE A 115 10.42 -1.07 -1.05
N SER A 116 11.31 -2.00 -0.65
CA SER A 116 12.75 -1.72 -0.53
C SER A 116 13.38 -1.29 -1.87
N ASP A 117 13.05 -1.98 -2.97
CA ASP A 117 13.54 -1.62 -4.31
C ASP A 117 13.09 -0.21 -4.70
N PHE A 118 11.84 0.14 -4.42
CA PHE A 118 11.28 1.45 -4.72
C PHE A 118 11.93 2.57 -3.88
N GLU A 119 12.13 2.35 -2.58
CA GLU A 119 12.84 3.29 -1.70
C GLU A 119 14.27 3.55 -2.21
N ALA A 120 15.00 2.50 -2.58
CA ALA A 120 16.34 2.62 -3.12
C ALA A 120 16.37 3.45 -4.42
N GLN A 121 15.39 3.26 -5.30
CA GLN A 121 15.27 3.99 -6.56
C GLN A 121 14.83 5.45 -6.40
N THR A 122 14.27 5.82 -5.25
CA THR A 122 13.88 7.21 -4.92
C THR A 122 14.89 7.92 -4.05
N GLY A 123 16.00 7.26 -3.67
CA GLY A 123 17.03 7.82 -2.80
C GLY A 123 16.60 7.98 -1.35
N PHE A 124 15.48 7.37 -0.95
CA PHE A 124 15.00 7.40 0.42
C PHE A 124 15.90 6.51 1.29
N LYS A 125 16.44 7.06 2.37
CA LYS A 125 17.25 6.27 3.31
C LYS A 125 16.36 5.18 3.89
N HIS A 126 16.71 3.94 3.57
CA HIS A 126 15.96 2.75 3.96
C HIS A 126 15.49 2.85 5.41
N SER A 127 14.18 2.91 5.58
CA SER A 127 13.56 2.77 6.90
C SER A 127 13.72 1.31 7.33
N ALA A 128 13.70 1.04 8.64
CA ALA A 128 13.59 -0.33 9.13
C ALA A 128 12.48 -1.06 8.38
N SER A 129 12.78 -2.29 7.91
CA SER A 129 11.97 -3.08 6.97
C SER A 129 10.47 -2.92 7.22
N SER A 130 9.72 -2.47 6.19
CA SER A 130 8.28 -2.23 6.24
C SER A 130 7.54 -3.36 6.96
N GLU A 131 6.81 -3.11 8.04
CA GLU A 131 6.06 -4.13 8.79
C GLU A 131 4.87 -4.69 7.99
N TYR A 132 4.31 -5.84 8.38
CA TYR A 132 3.10 -6.37 7.75
C TYR A 132 1.96 -5.34 7.80
N GLY A 133 1.29 -5.11 6.66
CA GLY A 133 0.23 -4.11 6.55
C GLY A 133 0.68 -2.65 6.60
N SER A 134 1.98 -2.37 6.65
CA SER A 134 2.48 -0.99 6.54
C SER A 134 2.25 -0.39 5.15
N SER A 135 2.13 0.93 5.10
CA SER A 135 1.89 1.72 3.89
C SER A 135 2.97 2.78 3.71
N LEU A 136 3.74 2.70 2.64
CA LEU A 136 4.66 3.76 2.20
C LEU A 136 3.90 4.77 1.36
N PHE A 137 3.82 6.02 1.83
CA PHE A 137 3.17 7.10 1.11
C PHE A 137 4.18 7.91 0.30
N VAL A 138 3.82 8.18 -0.95
CA VAL A 138 4.65 8.90 -1.92
C VAL A 138 3.78 9.93 -2.61
N ARG A 139 4.25 11.17 -2.68
CA ARG A 139 3.64 12.20 -3.52
C ARG A 139 4.28 12.16 -4.89
N ILE A 140 3.48 12.35 -5.93
CA ILE A 140 3.93 12.60 -7.29
C ILE A 140 3.48 14.00 -7.72
N ASP A 141 4.37 14.79 -8.33
CA ASP A 141 4.01 16.08 -8.91
C ASP A 141 3.59 15.95 -10.39
N ALA A 142 3.18 17.07 -10.99
CA ALA A 142 2.75 17.12 -12.39
C ALA A 142 3.87 16.77 -13.40
N ASN A 143 5.14 16.81 -12.99
CA ASN A 143 6.29 16.44 -13.82
C ASN A 143 6.73 14.98 -13.60
N GLY A 144 6.00 14.22 -12.78
CA GLY A 144 6.34 12.84 -12.43
C GLY A 144 7.47 12.71 -11.41
N GLN A 145 7.84 13.79 -10.72
CA GLN A 145 8.81 13.73 -9.64
C GLN A 145 8.18 13.13 -8.39
N LEU A 146 8.89 12.20 -7.76
CA LEU A 146 8.42 11.46 -6.60
C LEU A 146 9.06 12.01 -5.32
N GLN A 147 8.24 12.19 -4.30
CA GLN A 147 8.67 12.54 -2.95
C GLN A 147 8.08 11.53 -1.97
N VAL A 148 8.93 10.71 -1.36
CA VAL A 148 8.53 9.81 -0.27
C VAL A 148 8.14 10.67 0.94
N LEU A 149 6.91 10.48 1.43
CA LEU A 149 6.37 11.21 2.59
C LEU A 149 6.64 10.48 3.90
N GLY A 150 6.74 9.15 3.85
CA GLY A 150 7.03 8.30 5.00
C GLY A 150 6.24 6.99 4.99
N ILE A 151 6.46 6.17 6.02
CA ILE A 151 5.76 4.91 6.25
C ILE A 151 4.77 5.09 7.39
N LEU A 152 3.60 4.47 7.25
CA LEU A 152 2.60 4.32 8.30
C LEU A 152 2.40 2.83 8.58
N ASN A 153 2.62 2.39 9.82
CA ASN A 153 2.36 1.01 10.19
C ASN A 153 0.87 0.75 10.38
N ALA A 154 0.47 -0.52 10.31
CA ALA A 154 -0.94 -0.92 10.39
C ALA A 154 -1.62 -0.44 11.69
N GLY A 155 -0.91 -0.40 12.82
CA GLY A 155 -1.43 0.08 14.10
C GLY A 155 -1.57 1.61 14.20
N ASP A 156 -0.88 2.37 13.34
CA ASP A 156 -0.71 3.81 13.50
C ASP A 156 -1.74 4.64 12.74
N TRP A 157 -2.64 4.03 11.97
CA TRP A 157 -3.64 4.73 11.15
C TRP A 157 -4.50 5.73 11.90
N HIS A 158 -4.76 5.50 13.19
CA HIS A 158 -5.48 6.45 14.04
C HIS A 158 -4.76 7.80 14.23
N SER A 159 -3.43 7.84 14.04
CA SER A 159 -2.59 9.01 14.37
C SER A 159 -2.64 10.02 13.24
N LEU A 160 -2.82 9.53 12.02
CA LEU A 160 -2.92 10.32 10.80
C LEU A 160 -4.10 11.30 10.83
N PHE A 161 -5.17 10.96 11.55
CA PHE A 161 -6.37 11.80 11.70
C PHE A 161 -6.37 12.64 12.99
N LYS A 162 -5.33 12.55 13.82
CA LYS A 162 -5.20 13.35 15.05
C LYS A 162 -4.38 14.63 14.86
N ASP A 163 -3.89 14.91 13.65
CA ASP A 163 -3.17 16.15 13.37
C ASP A 163 -4.15 17.35 13.35
N PRO A 164 -4.04 18.31 14.28
CA PRO A 164 -4.94 19.48 14.35
C PRO A 164 -4.84 20.42 13.14
N ARG A 165 -3.90 20.18 12.21
CA ARG A 165 -3.82 20.89 10.91
C ARG A 165 -4.75 20.32 9.84
N ILE A 166 -5.36 19.17 10.10
CA ILE A 166 -6.41 18.58 9.29
C ILE A 166 -7.72 19.07 9.88
N LYS A 167 -8.24 20.19 9.34
CA LYS A 167 -9.60 20.63 9.67
C LYS A 167 -10.58 19.73 8.92
N GLN A 168 -11.53 19.18 9.67
CA GLN A 168 -12.76 18.56 9.16
C GLN A 168 -13.59 19.59 8.39
#